data_AF-A0A157Q4Z1-F1
#
_entry.id   AF-A0A157Q4Z1-F1
#
_cell.length_a   1.000
_cell.length_b   1.000
_cell.length_c   1.000
_cell.angle_alpha   90.00
_cell.angle_beta   90.00
_cell.angle_gamma   90.00
#
_symmetry.space_group_name_H-M   'P 1'
#
loop_
_entity.id
_entity.type
_entity.pdbx_description
1 polymer ?
#
loop_
_entity_poly.entity_id
_entity_poly.type
_entity_poly.pdbx_seq_one_letter_code
_entity_poly.pdbx_strand_id
1 'polypeptide(L)'
;MHTDSPDWTSRFIAIAAEQADGDGAHDLNHLHRVWNVAAMLLAEHPGADALAVQAACYLHDLVNLPKNHPERAQASRMAAELARRKLADIGFPADKLPVACHAIEAHSFSAGIAPRSIEAAIVQDADRLDALGAVGLARLFYTAGRMGSAFAHPSDPLGHDRELNDQAYALDHIECKLAGLPASMQTEAARRLAQTRVAWLREFRDTFVAEWGQFAAGAVPAD
;
A
#
# COMPACT_ATOMS: atom_id res chain seq x y z
N MET A 1 31.65 -6.64 -25.94
CA MET A 1 30.20 -6.65 -26.22
C MET A 1 29.48 -6.34 -24.92
N HIS A 2 29.19 -5.06 -24.65
CA HIS A 2 28.22 -4.73 -23.60
C HIS A 2 26.85 -4.99 -24.21
N THR A 3 26.20 -6.08 -23.81
CA THR A 3 24.77 -6.24 -24.06
C THR A 3 24.07 -5.19 -23.23
N ASP A 4 23.52 -4.16 -23.87
CA ASP A 4 22.61 -3.23 -23.22
C ASP A 4 21.53 -4.07 -22.55
N SER A 5 21.54 -4.12 -21.22
CA SER A 5 20.49 -4.82 -20.49
C SER A 5 19.17 -4.14 -20.85
N PRO A 6 18.10 -4.90 -21.14
CA PRO A 6 16.81 -4.31 -21.46
C PRO A 6 16.41 -3.34 -20.35
N ASP A 7 15.97 -2.13 -20.72
CA ASP A 7 15.34 -1.21 -19.76
C ASP A 7 13.96 -1.75 -19.38
N TRP A 8 13.96 -2.65 -18.40
CA TRP A 8 12.77 -3.30 -17.88
C TRP A 8 11.81 -2.31 -17.22
N THR A 9 12.35 -1.30 -16.53
CA THR A 9 11.55 -0.29 -15.84
C THR A 9 10.63 0.44 -16.81
N SER A 10 11.17 0.94 -17.93
CA SER A 10 10.36 1.63 -18.95
C SER A 10 9.30 0.71 -19.56
N ARG A 11 9.61 -0.58 -19.74
CA ARG A 11 8.64 -1.56 -20.26
C ARG A 11 7.51 -1.85 -19.27
N PHE A 12 7.80 -1.96 -17.98
CA PHE A 12 6.77 -2.16 -16.96
C PHE A 12 5.87 -0.93 -16.82
N ILE A 13 6.45 0.27 -16.85
CA ILE A 13 5.71 1.53 -16.86
C ILE A 13 4.77 1.60 -18.07
N ALA A 14 5.23 1.20 -19.26
CA ALA A 14 4.39 1.17 -20.44
C ALA A 14 3.17 0.23 -20.27
N ILE A 15 3.39 -0.99 -19.72
CA ILE A 15 2.28 -1.92 -19.44
C ILE A 15 1.30 -1.33 -18.42
N ALA A 16 1.80 -0.74 -17.34
CA ALA A 16 0.95 -0.13 -16.31
C ALA A 16 0.14 1.05 -16.85
N ALA A 17 0.75 1.90 -17.69
CA ALA A 17 0.10 3.07 -18.27
C ALA A 17 -1.04 2.71 -19.25
N GLU A 18 -0.93 1.58 -19.97
CA GLU A 18 -2.01 1.10 -20.85
C GLU A 18 -3.31 0.77 -20.11
N GLN A 19 -3.26 0.55 -18.79
CA GLN A 19 -4.41 0.13 -17.98
C GLN A 19 -4.92 1.24 -17.03
N ALA A 20 -4.33 2.43 -17.07
CA ALA A 20 -4.70 3.53 -16.17
C ALA A 20 -5.85 4.38 -16.74
N ASP A 21 -7.01 4.38 -16.07
CA ASP A 21 -8.24 5.10 -16.48
C ASP A 21 -8.22 6.63 -16.15
N GLY A 22 -7.07 7.30 -16.33
CA GLY A 22 -7.00 8.77 -16.40
C GLY A 22 -6.36 9.52 -15.22
N ASP A 23 -5.91 8.84 -14.16
CA ASP A 23 -5.11 9.45 -13.06
C ASP A 23 -3.71 8.81 -12.93
N GLY A 24 -3.12 8.45 -14.08
CA GLY A 24 -1.91 7.62 -14.16
C GLY A 24 -0.68 8.18 -13.45
N ALA A 25 -0.59 9.49 -13.18
CA ALA A 25 0.53 10.07 -12.45
C ALA A 25 0.53 9.70 -10.95
N HIS A 26 -0.65 9.59 -10.33
CA HIS A 26 -0.75 9.17 -8.93
C HIS A 26 -0.42 7.69 -8.76
N ASP A 27 -0.89 6.86 -9.69
CA ASP A 27 -0.62 5.43 -9.69
C ASP A 27 0.85 5.14 -9.98
N LEU A 28 1.48 5.80 -10.96
CA LEU A 28 2.91 5.63 -11.24
C LEU A 28 3.78 6.01 -10.05
N ASN A 29 3.48 7.11 -9.36
CA ASN A 29 4.22 7.50 -8.16
C ASN A 29 4.11 6.46 -7.05
N HIS A 30 2.95 5.81 -6.90
CA HIS A 30 2.79 4.69 -5.98
C HIS A 30 3.68 3.50 -6.38
N LEU A 31 3.64 3.07 -7.65
CA LEU A 31 4.49 1.97 -8.15
C LEU A 31 6.00 2.24 -7.91
N HIS A 32 6.46 3.47 -8.15
CA HIS A 32 7.85 3.86 -7.88
C HIS A 32 8.20 3.77 -6.39
N ARG A 33 7.31 4.21 -5.49
CA ARG A 33 7.56 4.12 -4.04
C ARG A 33 7.58 2.68 -3.56
N VAL A 34 6.66 1.84 -4.05
CA VAL A 34 6.65 0.39 -3.77
C VAL A 34 7.95 -0.24 -4.24
N TRP A 35 8.39 0.03 -5.47
CA TRP A 35 9.67 -0.46 -5.96
C TRP A 35 10.86 0.02 -5.13
N ASN A 36 10.92 1.30 -4.76
CA ASN A 36 12.01 1.84 -3.94
C ASN A 36 12.11 1.15 -2.58
N VAL A 37 10.98 0.88 -1.93
CA VAL A 37 10.95 0.13 -0.67
C VAL A 37 11.36 -1.33 -0.91
N ALA A 38 10.84 -1.98 -1.95
CA ALA A 38 11.20 -3.36 -2.28
C ALA A 38 12.71 -3.51 -2.58
N ALA A 39 13.30 -2.56 -3.31
CA ALA A 39 14.74 -2.52 -3.59
C ALA A 39 15.58 -2.39 -2.31
N MET A 40 15.12 -1.62 -1.33
CA MET A 40 15.76 -1.56 -0.01
C MET A 40 15.65 -2.90 0.73
N LEU A 41 14.48 -3.55 0.72
CA LEU A 41 14.28 -4.86 1.37
C LEU A 41 15.11 -5.97 0.70
N LEU A 42 15.24 -5.92 -0.63
CA LEU A 42 16.08 -6.83 -1.42
C LEU A 42 17.55 -6.85 -0.97
N ALA A 43 18.06 -5.75 -0.41
CA ALA A 43 19.44 -5.69 0.08
C ALA A 43 19.73 -6.69 1.22
N GLU A 44 18.72 -7.09 2.00
CA GLU A 44 18.84 -8.14 3.03
C GLU A 44 18.61 -9.56 2.47
N HIS A 45 18.26 -9.69 1.19
CA HIS A 45 17.88 -10.94 0.54
C HIS A 45 18.58 -11.13 -0.83
N PRO A 46 19.91 -11.32 -0.86
CA PRO A 46 20.68 -11.39 -2.11
C PRO A 46 20.34 -12.58 -3.02
N GLY A 47 19.64 -13.60 -2.51
CA GLY A 47 19.16 -14.74 -3.28
C GLY A 47 17.80 -14.54 -3.95
N ALA A 48 17.10 -13.44 -3.66
CA ALA A 48 15.80 -13.14 -4.24
C ALA A 48 15.95 -12.65 -5.69
N ASP A 49 14.99 -13.00 -6.55
CA ASP A 49 14.99 -12.50 -7.93
C ASP A 49 14.53 -11.03 -8.01
N ALA A 50 15.49 -10.12 -8.02
CA ALA A 50 15.23 -8.68 -8.05
C ALA A 50 14.40 -8.24 -9.27
N LEU A 51 14.56 -8.89 -10.43
CA LEU A 51 13.81 -8.54 -11.64
C LEU A 51 12.36 -9.01 -11.55
N ALA A 52 12.10 -10.18 -10.95
CA ALA A 52 10.75 -10.64 -10.68
C ALA A 52 10.04 -9.75 -9.64
N VAL A 53 10.74 -9.34 -8.59
CA VAL A 53 10.23 -8.37 -7.60
C VAL A 53 9.92 -7.03 -8.26
N GLN A 54 10.81 -6.52 -9.11
CA GLN A 54 10.58 -5.27 -9.84
C GLN A 54 9.34 -5.35 -10.71
N ALA A 55 9.22 -6.39 -11.55
CA ALA A 55 8.05 -6.61 -12.39
C ALA A 55 6.76 -6.65 -11.55
N ALA A 56 6.78 -7.37 -10.44
CA ALA A 56 5.63 -7.45 -9.55
C ALA A 56 5.27 -6.09 -8.92
N CYS A 57 6.24 -5.29 -8.46
CA CYS A 57 6.00 -3.97 -7.90
C CYS A 57 5.29 -3.03 -8.88
N TYR A 58 5.65 -3.07 -10.17
CA TYR A 58 5.03 -2.21 -11.18
C TYR A 58 3.67 -2.72 -11.69
N LEU A 59 3.38 -4.02 -11.53
CA LEU A 59 2.23 -4.65 -12.17
C LEU A 59 1.20 -5.22 -11.17
N HIS A 60 1.42 -5.07 -9.87
CA HIS A 60 0.56 -5.67 -8.84
C HIS A 60 -0.88 -5.16 -8.88
N ASP A 61 -1.06 -3.90 -9.27
CA ASP A 61 -2.34 -3.18 -9.31
C ASP A 61 -2.90 -2.99 -10.74
N LEU A 62 -2.46 -3.79 -11.71
CA LEU A 62 -2.97 -3.74 -13.10
C LEU A 62 -4.49 -3.90 -13.22
N VAL A 63 -5.12 -4.54 -12.24
CA VAL A 63 -6.58 -4.70 -12.17
C VAL A 63 -7.06 -4.13 -10.85
N ASN A 64 -7.65 -2.94 -10.89
CA ASN A 64 -8.18 -2.27 -9.71
C ASN A 64 -9.72 -2.26 -9.73
N LEU A 65 -10.32 -3.15 -8.94
CA LEU A 65 -11.78 -3.18 -8.77
C LEU A 65 -12.19 -2.27 -7.60
N PRO A 66 -13.35 -1.58 -7.68
CA PRO A 66 -13.89 -0.81 -6.57
C PRO A 66 -13.96 -1.61 -5.26
N LYS A 67 -13.80 -0.93 -4.12
CA LYS A 67 -13.75 -1.59 -2.79
C LYS A 67 -15.01 -2.45 -2.48
N ASN A 68 -16.17 -2.07 -3.02
CA ASN A 68 -17.45 -2.75 -2.84
C ASN A 68 -17.77 -3.76 -3.96
N HIS A 69 -16.84 -4.02 -4.88
CA HIS A 69 -17.06 -4.97 -5.97
C HIS A 69 -17.07 -6.41 -5.43
N PRO A 70 -18.03 -7.27 -5.84
CA PRO A 70 -18.14 -8.65 -5.34
C PRO A 70 -16.89 -9.49 -5.60
N GLU A 71 -16.16 -9.17 -6.67
CA GLU A 71 -14.94 -9.87 -7.07
C GLU A 71 -13.65 -9.20 -6.58
N ARG A 72 -13.70 -8.27 -5.61
CA ARG A 72 -12.51 -7.55 -5.14
C ARG A 72 -11.38 -8.47 -4.66
N ALA A 73 -11.74 -9.62 -4.09
CA ALA A 73 -10.80 -10.66 -3.66
C ALA A 73 -10.11 -11.39 -4.82
N GLN A 74 -10.66 -11.32 -6.04
CA GLN A 74 -10.09 -11.91 -7.26
C GLN A 74 -9.19 -10.93 -8.03
N ALA A 75 -9.22 -9.63 -7.70
CA ALA A 75 -8.49 -8.59 -8.43
C ALA A 75 -6.98 -8.89 -8.56
N SER A 76 -6.32 -9.36 -7.49
CA SER A 76 -4.88 -9.69 -7.56
C SER A 76 -4.59 -10.91 -8.44
N ARG A 77 -5.50 -11.89 -8.49
CA ARG A 77 -5.40 -13.04 -9.41
C ARG A 77 -5.56 -12.60 -10.87
N MET A 78 -6.52 -11.71 -11.12
CA MET A 78 -6.75 -11.13 -12.45
C MET A 78 -5.53 -10.29 -12.90
N ALA A 79 -4.96 -9.49 -11.99
CA ALA A 79 -3.73 -8.74 -12.23
C ALA A 79 -2.55 -9.66 -12.56
N ALA A 80 -2.38 -10.76 -11.81
CA ALA A 80 -1.32 -11.73 -12.08
C ALA A 80 -1.45 -12.38 -13.47
N GLU A 81 -2.67 -12.76 -13.87
CA GLU A 81 -2.92 -13.37 -15.18
C GLU A 81 -2.76 -12.37 -16.34
N LEU A 82 -3.13 -11.10 -16.13
CA LEU A 82 -2.87 -10.04 -17.10
C LEU A 82 -1.36 -9.76 -17.22
N ALA A 83 -0.66 -9.63 -16.09
CA ALA A 83 0.78 -9.43 -16.05
C ALA A 83 1.53 -10.58 -16.75
N ARG A 84 1.12 -11.84 -16.52
CA ARG A 84 1.70 -13.02 -17.17
C ARG A 84 1.72 -12.89 -18.69
N ARG A 85 0.58 -12.50 -19.29
CA ARG A 85 0.44 -12.32 -20.73
C ARG A 85 1.30 -11.14 -21.23
N LYS A 86 1.16 -9.98 -20.60
CA LYS A 86 1.89 -8.75 -20.97
C LYS A 86 3.41 -8.91 -20.87
N LEU A 87 3.90 -9.57 -19.81
CA LEU A 87 5.32 -9.86 -19.61
C LEU A 87 5.85 -10.84 -20.68
N ALA A 88 5.08 -11.87 -21.01
CA ALA A 88 5.44 -12.80 -22.08
C ALA A 88 5.56 -12.10 -23.45
N ASP A 89 4.61 -11.20 -23.76
CA ASP A 89 4.59 -10.45 -25.02
C ASP A 89 5.83 -9.56 -25.22
N ILE A 90 6.40 -9.02 -24.13
CA ILE A 90 7.62 -8.19 -24.16
C ILE A 90 8.92 -8.98 -23.99
N GLY A 91 8.86 -10.32 -24.00
CA GLY A 91 10.01 -11.21 -23.90
C GLY A 91 10.63 -11.27 -22.50
N PHE A 92 9.84 -11.12 -21.44
CA PHE A 92 10.30 -11.31 -20.06
C PHE A 92 10.84 -12.74 -19.83
N PRO A 93 11.91 -12.93 -19.05
CA PRO A 93 12.49 -14.26 -18.82
C PRO A 93 11.45 -15.26 -18.28
N ALA A 94 11.27 -16.36 -19.01
CA ALA A 94 10.22 -17.34 -18.73
C ALA A 94 10.38 -18.04 -17.38
N ASP A 95 11.62 -18.21 -16.92
CA ASP A 95 11.98 -18.75 -15.61
C ASP A 95 11.54 -17.85 -14.44
N LYS A 96 11.41 -16.54 -14.69
CA LYS A 96 11.02 -15.54 -13.67
C LYS A 96 9.51 -15.27 -13.61
N LEU A 97 8.78 -15.63 -14.66
CA LEU A 97 7.33 -15.40 -14.75
C LEU A 97 6.55 -15.98 -13.56
N PRO A 98 6.78 -17.25 -13.12
CA PRO A 98 6.02 -17.81 -12.00
C PRO A 98 6.22 -17.04 -10.70
N VAL A 99 7.44 -16.57 -10.44
CA VAL A 99 7.79 -15.79 -9.25
C VAL A 99 7.09 -14.43 -9.26
N ALA A 100 7.18 -13.71 -10.38
CA ALA A 100 6.51 -12.41 -10.54
C ALA A 100 4.98 -12.53 -10.42
N CYS A 101 4.38 -13.52 -11.09
CA CYS A 101 2.93 -13.72 -11.06
C CYS A 101 2.44 -14.06 -9.65
N HIS A 102 3.14 -14.91 -8.92
CA HIS A 102 2.77 -15.24 -7.55
C HIS A 102 2.95 -14.04 -6.60
N ALA A 103 3.99 -13.23 -6.77
CA ALA A 103 4.16 -12.01 -5.99
C ALA A 103 3.03 -11.00 -6.23
N ILE A 104 2.59 -10.84 -7.48
CA ILE A 104 1.40 -10.04 -7.84
C ILE A 104 0.14 -10.64 -7.22
N GLU A 105 -0.06 -11.95 -7.33
CA GLU A 105 -1.26 -12.61 -6.78
C GLU A 105 -1.37 -12.42 -5.26
N ALA A 106 -0.24 -12.55 -4.55
CA ALA A 106 -0.17 -12.55 -3.10
C ALA A 106 -0.07 -11.17 -2.45
N HIS A 107 0.15 -10.08 -3.19
CA HIS A 107 0.34 -8.75 -2.56
C HIS A 107 -0.88 -8.29 -1.76
N SER A 108 -2.09 -8.57 -2.26
CA SER A 108 -3.32 -7.94 -1.79
C SER A 108 -3.79 -8.50 -0.44
N PHE A 109 -4.07 -7.59 0.50
CA PHE A 109 -4.72 -7.95 1.78
C PHE A 109 -6.08 -8.62 1.56
N SER A 110 -6.90 -8.09 0.66
CA SER A 110 -8.27 -8.57 0.42
C SER A 110 -8.34 -9.98 -0.19
N ALA A 111 -7.27 -10.41 -0.86
CA ALA A 111 -7.20 -11.75 -1.42
C ALA A 111 -6.85 -12.81 -0.36
N GLY A 112 -6.22 -12.41 0.76
CA GLY A 112 -5.84 -13.34 1.84
C GLY A 112 -4.85 -14.43 1.42
N ILE A 113 -4.10 -14.22 0.33
CA ILE A 113 -3.18 -15.22 -0.21
C ILE A 113 -1.84 -15.08 0.50
N ALA A 114 -1.41 -16.15 1.17
CA ALA A 114 -0.13 -16.17 1.87
C ALA A 114 1.05 -16.17 0.89
N PRO A 115 2.06 -15.31 1.07
CA PRO A 115 3.25 -15.33 0.24
C PRO A 115 4.07 -16.59 0.52
N ARG A 116 4.27 -17.41 -0.52
CA ARG A 116 5.07 -18.64 -0.51
C ARG A 116 6.56 -18.47 -0.84
N SER A 117 6.98 -17.28 -1.28
CA SER A 117 8.38 -16.98 -1.63
C SER A 117 8.82 -15.66 -1.01
N ILE A 118 10.14 -15.47 -0.90
CA ILE A 118 10.71 -14.24 -0.36
C ILE A 118 10.38 -13.03 -1.25
N GLU A 119 10.31 -13.21 -2.57
CA GLU A 119 9.91 -12.17 -3.53
C GLU A 119 8.48 -11.71 -3.28
N ALA A 120 7.55 -12.66 -3.09
CA ALA A 120 6.16 -12.33 -2.78
C ALA A 120 6.02 -11.64 -1.42
N ALA A 121 6.81 -12.06 -0.42
CA ALA A 121 6.87 -11.42 0.88
C ALA A 121 7.37 -9.97 0.78
N ILE A 122 8.45 -9.73 0.01
CA ILE A 122 9.02 -8.39 -0.20
C ILE A 122 8.01 -7.47 -0.90
N VAL A 123 7.34 -7.94 -1.96
CA VAL A 123 6.35 -7.11 -2.69
C VAL A 123 5.16 -6.77 -1.80
N GLN A 124 4.64 -7.75 -1.06
CA GLN A 124 3.54 -7.53 -0.12
C GLN A 124 3.92 -6.54 0.98
N ASP A 125 5.11 -6.68 1.56
CA ASP A 125 5.61 -5.77 2.58
C ASP A 125 5.80 -4.35 2.05
N ALA A 126 6.39 -4.22 0.85
CA ALA A 126 6.65 -2.93 0.21
C ALA A 126 5.35 -2.16 -0.11
N ASP A 127 4.33 -2.84 -0.63
CA ASP A 127 3.02 -2.25 -0.88
C ASP A 127 2.35 -1.78 0.43
N ARG A 128 2.32 -2.64 1.45
CA ARG A 128 1.75 -2.28 2.77
C ARG A 128 2.47 -1.12 3.44
N LEU A 129 3.78 -1.02 3.27
CA LEU A 129 4.58 0.09 3.81
C LEU A 129 4.20 1.43 3.16
N ASP A 130 3.69 1.45 1.93
CA ASP A 130 3.24 2.69 1.26
C ASP A 130 1.97 3.28 1.90
N ALA A 131 1.22 2.49 2.67
CA ALA A 131 0.10 2.97 3.49
C ALA A 131 0.55 3.63 4.81
N LEU A 132 1.85 3.57 5.13
CA LEU A 132 2.42 4.11 6.37
C LEU A 132 3.32 5.34 6.11
N GLY A 133 3.61 6.08 7.18
CA GLY A 133 4.45 7.28 7.13
C GLY A 133 3.75 8.49 6.47
N ALA A 134 4.51 9.51 6.10
CA ALA A 134 3.96 10.80 5.64
C ALA A 134 3.07 10.67 4.38
N VAL A 135 3.48 9.86 3.40
CA VAL A 135 2.66 9.64 2.20
C VAL A 135 1.40 8.86 2.52
N GLY A 136 1.51 7.82 3.37
CA GLY A 136 0.36 7.06 3.86
C GLY A 136 -0.66 7.94 4.59
N LEU A 137 -0.18 8.86 5.43
CA LEU A 137 -1.01 9.84 6.14
C LEU A 137 -1.74 10.80 5.18
N ALA A 138 -1.04 11.32 4.16
CA ALA A 138 -1.65 12.17 3.14
C ALA A 138 -2.75 11.42 2.38
N ARG A 139 -2.49 10.15 1.99
CA ARG A 139 -3.47 9.28 1.33
C ARG A 139 -4.67 8.96 2.22
N LEU A 140 -4.45 8.77 3.52
CA LEU A 140 -5.50 8.54 4.51
C LEU A 140 -6.49 9.72 4.50
N PHE A 141 -6.02 10.96 4.67
CA PHE A 141 -6.89 12.13 4.69
C PHE A 141 -7.55 12.42 3.34
N TYR A 142 -6.81 12.26 2.24
CA TYR A 142 -7.37 12.40 0.90
C TYR A 142 -8.51 11.40 0.65
N THR A 143 -8.32 10.13 1.02
CA THR A 143 -9.33 9.08 0.87
C THR A 143 -10.53 9.35 1.77
N ALA A 144 -10.29 9.70 3.03
CA ALA A 144 -11.33 10.06 4.00
C ALA A 144 -12.21 11.20 3.48
N GLY A 145 -11.60 12.28 2.96
CA GLY A 145 -12.32 13.40 2.36
C GLY A 145 -13.17 12.99 1.16
N ARG A 146 -12.66 12.12 0.27
CA ARG A 146 -13.43 11.57 -0.86
C ARG A 146 -14.58 10.66 -0.43
N MET A 147 -14.47 10.03 0.74
CA MET A 147 -15.50 9.18 1.32
C MET A 147 -16.50 9.95 2.20
N GLY A 148 -16.30 11.25 2.40
CA GLY A 148 -17.15 12.09 3.26
C GLY A 148 -16.93 11.88 4.76
N SER A 149 -15.83 11.24 5.16
CA SER A 149 -15.43 11.06 6.55
C SER A 149 -14.94 12.39 7.15
N ALA A 150 -15.20 12.62 8.43
CA ALA A 150 -14.58 13.70 9.18
C ALA A 150 -13.12 13.38 9.50
N PHE A 151 -12.29 14.40 9.77
CA PHE A 151 -10.89 14.16 10.16
C PHE A 151 -10.80 13.41 11.49
N ALA A 152 -11.55 13.85 12.49
CA ALA A 152 -11.62 13.22 13.80
C ALA A 152 -12.99 13.47 14.45
N HIS A 153 -13.31 12.70 15.48
CA HIS A 153 -14.51 12.95 16.28
C HIS A 153 -14.38 14.30 17.01
N PRO A 154 -15.45 15.14 17.08
CA PRO A 154 -15.37 16.51 17.58
C PRO A 154 -14.95 16.61 19.05
N SER A 155 -15.39 15.69 19.92
CA SER A 155 -15.12 15.73 21.36
C SER A 155 -14.26 14.57 21.89
N ASP A 156 -14.00 13.56 21.07
CA ASP A 156 -13.26 12.34 21.46
C ASP A 156 -12.44 11.81 20.27
N PRO A 157 -11.44 12.59 19.82
CA PRO A 157 -10.65 12.25 18.64
C PRO A 157 -9.75 11.01 18.84
N LEU A 158 -9.51 10.59 20.09
CA LEU A 158 -8.76 9.36 20.39
C LEU A 158 -9.67 8.13 20.58
N GLY A 159 -10.98 8.33 20.74
CA GLY A 159 -11.94 7.25 20.91
C GLY A 159 -11.81 6.54 22.26
N HIS A 160 -11.59 7.29 23.34
CA HIS A 160 -11.48 6.71 24.68
C HIS A 160 -12.84 6.21 25.21
N ASP A 161 -13.93 6.89 24.87
CA ASP A 161 -15.28 6.64 25.41
C ASP A 161 -16.26 6.15 24.32
N ARG A 162 -15.75 5.72 23.17
CA ARG A 162 -16.54 5.21 22.04
C ARG A 162 -15.80 4.12 21.29
N GLU A 163 -16.53 3.30 20.54
CA GLU A 163 -15.93 2.44 19.55
C GLU A 163 -15.32 3.27 18.41
N LEU A 164 -14.15 2.85 17.94
CA LEU A 164 -13.49 3.46 16.79
C LEU A 164 -14.27 3.15 15.51
N ASN A 165 -14.43 4.16 14.67
CA ASN A 165 -15.15 4.07 13.41
C ASN A 165 -14.34 4.77 12.32
N ASP A 166 -13.52 3.98 11.61
CA ASP A 166 -12.63 4.46 10.57
C ASP A 166 -13.34 4.81 9.24
N GLN A 167 -14.65 4.58 9.15
CA GLN A 167 -15.50 5.10 8.07
C GLN A 167 -16.03 6.50 8.39
N ALA A 168 -16.27 6.80 9.67
CA ALA A 168 -16.74 8.11 10.11
C ALA A 168 -15.58 9.09 10.37
N TYR A 169 -14.47 8.61 10.91
CA TYR A 169 -13.35 9.44 11.38
C TYR A 169 -12.01 8.95 10.84
N ALA A 170 -11.30 9.81 10.11
CA ALA A 170 -10.04 9.47 9.47
C ALA A 170 -8.96 9.06 10.50
N LEU A 171 -8.91 9.75 11.65
CA LEU A 171 -7.91 9.53 12.69
C LEU A 171 -8.02 8.14 13.33
N ASP A 172 -9.23 7.60 13.45
CA ASP A 172 -9.49 6.25 13.97
C ASP A 172 -8.81 5.17 13.11
N HIS A 173 -8.65 5.42 11.80
CA HIS A 173 -8.02 4.47 10.87
C HIS A 173 -6.57 4.12 11.25
N ILE A 174 -5.89 5.03 11.96
CA ILE A 174 -4.53 4.78 12.46
C ILE A 174 -4.54 3.57 13.39
N GLU A 175 -5.45 3.51 14.37
CA GLU A 175 -5.50 2.42 15.34
C GLU A 175 -6.30 1.21 14.82
N CYS A 176 -7.38 1.44 14.08
CA CYS A 176 -8.20 0.35 13.51
C CYS A 176 -7.42 -0.52 12.51
N LYS A 177 -6.49 0.07 11.75
CA LYS A 177 -5.82 -0.61 10.65
C LYS A 177 -4.31 -0.43 10.62
N LEU A 178 -3.83 0.82 10.57
CA LEU A 178 -2.42 1.07 10.28
C LEU A 178 -1.49 0.56 11.40
N ALA A 179 -1.93 0.65 12.66
CA ALA A 179 -1.19 0.16 13.82
C ALA A 179 -1.02 -1.36 13.85
N GLY A 180 -1.89 -2.12 13.17
CA GLY A 180 -1.78 -3.57 13.05
C GLY A 180 -0.82 -4.03 11.95
N LEU A 181 -0.47 -3.15 10.99
CA LEU A 181 0.35 -3.51 9.85
C LEU A 181 1.73 -4.10 10.22
N PRO A 182 2.49 -3.59 11.22
CA PRO A 182 3.77 -4.17 11.59
C PRO A 182 3.71 -5.66 11.95
N ALA A 183 2.66 -6.10 12.64
CA ALA A 183 2.49 -7.51 13.01
C ALA A 183 2.22 -8.42 11.80
N SER A 184 1.70 -7.86 10.70
CA SER A 184 1.41 -8.56 9.46
C SER A 184 2.58 -8.60 8.47
N MET A 185 3.67 -7.88 8.74
CA MET A 185 4.85 -7.85 7.86
C MET A 185 5.54 -9.21 7.84
N GLN A 186 6.00 -9.61 6.66
CA GLN A 186 6.62 -10.91 6.40
C GLN A 186 8.11 -10.90 6.73
N THR A 187 8.81 -9.84 6.37
CA THR A 187 10.25 -9.68 6.59
C THR A 187 10.55 -8.90 7.86
N GLU A 188 11.65 -9.23 8.54
CA GLU A 188 12.10 -8.48 9.73
C GLU A 188 12.41 -7.02 9.38
N ALA A 189 13.01 -6.77 8.22
CA ALA A 189 13.32 -5.43 7.74
C ALA A 189 12.06 -4.57 7.57
N ALA A 190 11.03 -5.11 6.91
CA ALA A 190 9.76 -4.41 6.76
C ALA A 190 9.07 -4.20 8.09
N ARG A 191 9.13 -5.18 9.00
CA ARG A 191 8.55 -5.05 10.35
C ARG A 191 9.18 -3.90 11.13
N ARG A 192 10.52 -3.80 11.15
CA ARG A 192 11.24 -2.68 11.79
C ARG A 192 10.82 -1.35 11.19
N LEU A 193 10.79 -1.25 9.86
CA LEU A 193 10.40 -0.01 9.18
C LEU A 193 8.93 0.37 9.42
N ALA A 194 8.04 -0.61 9.44
CA ALA A 194 6.63 -0.41 9.73
C ALA A 194 6.42 0.09 11.16
N GLN A 195 7.14 -0.46 12.15
CA GLN A 195 7.11 0.03 13.53
C GLN A 195 7.52 1.50 13.63
N THR A 196 8.63 1.88 12.98
CA THR A 196 9.07 3.29 12.94
C THR A 196 8.02 4.19 12.32
N ARG A 197 7.42 3.78 11.19
CA ARG A 197 6.40 4.60 10.50
C ARG A 197 5.10 4.70 11.30
N VAL A 198 4.68 3.64 12.01
CA VAL A 198 3.50 3.67 12.88
C VAL A 198 3.75 4.55 14.11
N ALA A 199 4.94 4.51 14.70
CA ALA A 199 5.29 5.41 15.80
C ALA A 199 5.15 6.87 15.37
N TRP A 200 5.68 7.22 14.20
CA TRP A 200 5.52 8.56 13.63
C TRP A 200 4.06 8.95 13.38
N LEU A 201 3.22 8.02 12.89
CA LEU A 201 1.78 8.29 12.70
C LEU A 201 1.07 8.59 14.03
N ARG A 202 1.45 7.90 15.11
CA ARG A 202 0.92 8.17 16.46
C ARG A 202 1.41 9.51 17.01
N GLU A 203 2.67 9.88 16.78
CA GLU A 203 3.18 11.21 17.14
C GLU A 203 2.42 12.32 16.41
N PHE A 204 2.19 12.16 15.10
CA PHE A 204 1.35 13.08 14.33
C PHE A 204 -0.07 13.15 14.90
N ARG A 205 -0.70 12.00 15.18
CA ARG A 205 -2.04 11.94 15.78
C ARG A 205 -2.09 12.72 17.09
N ASP A 206 -1.15 12.48 17.99
CA ASP A 206 -1.15 13.10 19.31
C ASP A 206 -0.98 14.62 19.20
N THR A 207 -0.15 15.07 18.26
CA THR A 207 -0.01 16.50 17.91
C THR A 207 -1.32 17.07 17.36
N PHE A 208 -1.93 16.37 16.39
CA PHE A 208 -3.19 16.74 15.80
C PHE A 208 -4.29 16.87 16.86
N VAL A 209 -4.38 15.93 17.80
CA VAL A 209 -5.38 15.96 18.89
C VAL A 209 -5.18 17.16 19.81
N ALA A 210 -3.93 17.50 20.12
CA ALA A 210 -3.63 18.69 20.93
C ALA A 210 -4.08 19.99 20.23
N GLU A 211 -3.93 20.07 18.91
CA GLU A 211 -4.35 21.22 18.08
C GLU A 211 -5.86 21.25 17.79
N TRP A 212 -6.49 20.07 17.67
CA TRP A 212 -7.93 19.92 17.38
C TRP A 212 -8.81 20.56 18.46
N GLY A 213 -8.27 20.68 19.67
CA GLY A 213 -8.89 21.38 20.78
C GLY A 213 -9.91 20.51 21.52
N GLN A 214 -9.97 20.71 22.84
CA GLN A 214 -11.10 20.27 23.63
C GLN A 214 -12.25 21.22 23.32
N PHE A 215 -13.23 20.80 22.53
CA PHE A 215 -14.55 21.44 22.61
C PHE A 215 -15.08 21.17 24.01
N ALA A 216 -14.84 22.10 24.93
CA ALA A 216 -15.51 22.15 26.21
C ALA A 216 -17.01 22.33 25.92
N ALA A 217 -17.76 21.23 25.92
CA ALA A 217 -19.20 21.27 25.95
C ALA A 217 -19.63 21.92 27.27
N GLY A 218 -19.73 23.25 27.30
CA GLY A 218 -20.09 23.96 28.53
C GLY A 218 -19.78 25.45 28.56
N ALA A 219 -20.14 26.21 27.52
CA ALA A 219 -20.29 27.66 27.64
C ALA A 219 -21.26 28.19 26.57
N VAL A 220 -22.53 27.82 26.69
CA VAL A 220 -23.61 28.68 26.19
C VAL A 220 -23.89 29.65 27.34
N PRO A 221 -23.59 30.95 27.21
CA PRO A 221 -24.06 31.93 28.19
C PRO A 221 -25.59 31.96 28.08
N ALA A 222 -26.27 31.71 29.19
CA ALA A 222 -27.69 32.05 29.30
C ALA A 222 -27.79 33.59 29.32
N ASP A 223 -28.72 34.11 28.51
CA ASP A 223 -29.09 35.54 28.45
C ASP A 223 -29.41 36.16 29.83
#